data_AF-A0A9N9AXK7-F1
#
_entry.id   AF-A0A9N9AXK7-F1
#
_cell.length_a   1.000
_cell.length_b   1.000
_cell.length_c   1.000
_cell.angle_alpha   90.00
_cell.angle_beta   90.00
_cell.angle_gamma   90.00
#
_symmetry.space_group_name_H-M   'P 1'
#
loop_
_entity.id
_entity.type
_entity.pdbx_description
1 polymer ?
#
loop_
_entity_poly.entity_id
_entity_poly.type
_entity_poly.pdbx_seq_one_letter_code
_entity_poly.pdbx_strand_id
1 'polypeptide(L)'
;MHTNDSILSEVDTITKAIDDATYSLKSACSGLRFCYLSDVSKEFTELRGEATNYAMVYKEMIFPFADLVVNNIKNFCDNHQFDFDTFKDCIDDFKEEADKKHKLAMYTTELHKKILKEFKQEEDKAIKIYNISELEVKKIKEEVEKLQSLEEIKTWVDALILIPLNSINRIRAIIKKGQLKRQEAIKVAIGLIRDESIKKFTISLEKIAGFFNNLSMYLSSLTDEKSIRLYYHASKYTMEKVSRSCLNFISNIPAIESDLDAIKSDIDAIGYEYNENYVNRWYTEQKVRINGREMSFLEHGKILFAEDRRILRMLGIDNE
;
A
#
# COMPACT_ATOMS: atom_id res chain seq x y z
N MET A 1 30.71 -24.23 -8.98
CA MET A 1 31.00 -22.78 -9.07
C MET A 1 29.78 -21.94 -9.43
N HIS A 2 28.72 -22.46 -10.08
CA HIS A 2 27.53 -21.68 -10.44
C HIS A 2 26.56 -21.32 -9.29
N THR A 3 26.67 -21.95 -8.11
CA THR A 3 25.69 -21.78 -7.01
C THR A 3 25.96 -20.57 -6.10
N ASN A 4 27.22 -20.15 -5.91
CA ASN A 4 27.53 -19.00 -5.04
C ASN A 4 27.13 -17.66 -5.69
N ASP A 5 27.33 -17.51 -7.00
CA ASP A 5 26.92 -16.31 -7.73
C ASP A 5 25.39 -16.17 -7.77
N SER A 6 24.66 -17.29 -7.77
CA SER A 6 23.19 -17.32 -7.73
C SER A 6 22.65 -16.70 -6.44
N ILE A 7 23.15 -17.12 -5.27
CA ILE A 7 22.68 -16.64 -3.95
C ILE A 7 23.01 -15.15 -3.76
N LEU A 8 24.20 -14.72 -4.18
CA LEU A 8 24.59 -13.31 -4.10
C LEU A 8 23.69 -12.42 -4.97
N SER A 9 23.33 -12.88 -6.17
CA SER A 9 22.40 -12.16 -7.06
C SER A 9 20.96 -12.12 -6.52
N GLU A 10 20.53 -13.17 -5.85
CA GLU A 10 19.22 -13.22 -5.17
C GLU A 10 19.16 -12.25 -3.99
N VAL A 11 20.30 -12.02 -3.31
CA VAL A 11 20.33 -11.11 -2.16
C VAL A 11 20.29 -9.64 -2.57
N ASP A 12 20.98 -9.25 -3.64
CA ASP A 12 20.82 -7.91 -4.18
C ASP A 12 19.36 -7.67 -4.62
N THR A 13 18.72 -8.72 -5.14
CA THR A 13 17.31 -8.69 -5.54
C THR A 13 16.37 -8.49 -4.35
N ILE A 14 16.53 -9.24 -3.25
CA ILE A 14 15.67 -9.06 -2.06
C ILE A 14 15.96 -7.76 -1.32
N THR A 15 17.23 -7.34 -1.21
CA THR A 15 17.61 -6.06 -0.61
C THR A 15 16.88 -4.92 -1.32
N LYS A 16 16.98 -4.90 -2.66
CA LYS A 16 16.27 -3.92 -3.49
C LYS A 16 14.75 -4.06 -3.35
N ALA A 17 14.21 -5.28 -3.28
CA ALA A 17 12.78 -5.48 -3.08
C ALA A 17 12.28 -4.87 -1.77
N ILE A 18 13.03 -5.02 -0.67
CA ILE A 18 12.70 -4.43 0.65
C ILE A 18 12.79 -2.90 0.60
N ASP A 19 13.82 -2.36 -0.05
CA ASP A 19 13.96 -0.91 -0.21
C ASP A 19 12.81 -0.34 -1.05
N ASP A 20 12.52 -0.95 -2.21
CA ASP A 20 11.40 -0.59 -3.08
C ASP A 20 10.07 -0.70 -2.34
N ALA A 21 9.90 -1.72 -1.48
CA ALA A 21 8.73 -1.90 -0.62
C ALA A 21 8.60 -0.74 0.38
N THR A 22 9.70 -0.33 1.01
CA THR A 22 9.73 0.80 1.96
C THR A 22 9.22 2.09 1.30
N TYR A 23 9.80 2.46 0.15
CA TYR A 23 9.42 3.69 -0.56
C TYR A 23 7.98 3.63 -1.08
N SER A 24 7.58 2.49 -1.62
CA SER A 24 6.26 2.30 -2.21
C SER A 24 5.16 2.35 -1.15
N LEU A 25 5.38 1.72 0.00
CA LEU A 25 4.44 1.72 1.12
C LEU A 25 4.24 3.12 1.70
N LYS A 26 5.35 3.83 1.92
CA LYS A 26 5.33 5.23 2.38
C LYS A 26 4.56 6.12 1.42
N SER A 27 4.87 6.03 0.12
CA SER A 27 4.17 6.80 -0.91
C SER A 27 2.68 6.48 -0.95
N ALA A 28 2.29 5.20 -0.81
CA ALA A 28 0.90 4.79 -0.81
C ALA A 28 0.13 5.36 0.40
N CYS A 29 0.71 5.25 1.61
CA CYS A 29 0.05 5.71 2.83
C CYS A 29 -0.07 7.24 2.88
N SER A 30 0.99 7.97 2.49
CA SER A 30 0.90 9.43 2.38
C SER A 30 -0.11 9.86 1.31
N GLY A 31 -0.27 9.08 0.23
CA GLY A 31 -1.29 9.31 -0.78
C GLY A 31 -2.72 9.13 -0.28
N LEU A 32 -2.95 8.05 0.47
CA LEU A 32 -4.24 7.82 1.13
C LEU A 32 -4.57 8.96 2.10
N ARG A 33 -3.61 9.39 2.93
CA ARG A 33 -3.80 10.54 3.84
C ARG A 33 -4.14 11.83 3.10
N PHE A 34 -3.44 12.12 1.99
CA PHE A 34 -3.65 13.36 1.24
C PHE A 34 -5.10 13.53 0.74
N CYS A 35 -5.83 12.43 0.55
CA CYS A 35 -7.23 12.44 0.16
C CYS A 35 -8.12 13.18 1.19
N TYR A 36 -7.69 13.30 2.45
CA TYR A 36 -8.48 13.84 3.56
C TYR A 36 -8.12 15.28 3.95
N LEU A 37 -7.04 15.87 3.42
CA LEU A 37 -6.53 17.18 3.84
C LEU A 37 -7.24 18.42 3.23
N SER A 38 -8.34 18.27 2.49
CA SER A 38 -8.95 19.39 1.72
C SER A 38 -10.47 19.41 1.76
N ASP A 39 -11.09 20.59 1.68
CA ASP A 39 -12.55 20.74 1.59
C ASP A 39 -12.97 20.74 0.09
N VAL A 40 -13.66 19.69 -0.36
CA VAL A 40 -13.91 19.38 -1.78
C VAL A 40 -15.38 19.03 -2.00
N SER A 41 -15.79 18.92 -3.28
CA SER A 41 -17.21 18.79 -3.65
C SER A 41 -17.89 17.57 -3.02
N LYS A 42 -19.22 17.55 -3.06
CA LYS A 42 -20.04 16.45 -2.53
C LYS A 42 -19.67 15.11 -3.18
N GLU A 43 -19.42 15.11 -4.49
CA GLU A 43 -19.01 13.93 -5.26
C GLU A 43 -17.64 13.39 -4.82
N PHE A 44 -16.72 14.28 -4.43
CA PHE A 44 -15.44 13.85 -3.86
C PHE A 44 -15.58 13.39 -2.41
N THR A 45 -16.55 13.92 -1.67
CA THR A 45 -16.88 13.46 -0.31
C THR A 45 -17.45 12.05 -0.33
N GLU A 46 -18.28 11.70 -1.32
CA GLU A 46 -18.78 10.34 -1.53
C GLU A 46 -17.64 9.38 -1.94
N LEU A 47 -16.78 9.78 -2.89
CA LEU A 47 -15.59 9.02 -3.29
C LEU A 47 -14.64 8.75 -2.10
N ARG A 48 -14.44 9.75 -1.22
CA ARG A 48 -13.67 9.59 0.02
C ARG A 48 -14.27 8.56 0.96
N GLY A 49 -15.60 8.56 1.10
CA GLY A 49 -16.28 7.62 1.97
C GLY A 49 -16.07 6.17 1.56
N GLU A 50 -16.08 5.90 0.25
CA GLU A 50 -15.79 4.57 -0.28
C GLU A 50 -14.31 4.21 -0.09
N ALA A 51 -13.39 5.13 -0.41
CA ALA A 51 -11.95 4.95 -0.18
C ALA A 51 -11.57 4.79 1.31
N THR A 52 -12.38 5.33 2.22
CA THR A 52 -12.20 5.22 3.69
C THR A 52 -12.26 3.77 4.14
N ASN A 53 -13.25 3.01 3.68
CA ASN A 53 -13.42 1.62 4.06
C ASN A 53 -12.21 0.77 3.60
N TYR A 54 -11.71 1.01 2.39
CA TYR A 54 -10.50 0.34 1.88
C TYR A 54 -9.23 0.77 2.62
N ALA A 55 -9.12 2.04 3.00
CA ALA A 55 -8.00 2.53 3.82
C ALA A 55 -8.01 1.88 5.22
N MET A 56 -9.19 1.68 5.82
CA MET A 56 -9.31 0.97 7.09
C MET A 56 -8.98 -0.52 6.96
N VAL A 57 -9.44 -1.19 5.90
CA VAL A 57 -9.01 -2.57 5.58
C VAL A 57 -7.48 -2.62 5.45
N TYR A 58 -6.89 -1.67 4.75
CA TYR A 58 -5.46 -1.63 4.56
C TYR A 58 -4.73 -1.49 5.90
N LYS A 59 -5.14 -0.52 6.72
CA LYS A 59 -4.55 -0.22 8.02
C LYS A 59 -4.69 -1.36 9.03
N GLU A 60 -5.91 -1.85 9.24
CA GLU A 60 -6.23 -2.75 10.35
C GLU A 60 -5.90 -4.21 10.03
N MET A 61 -5.94 -4.59 8.75
CA MET A 61 -5.72 -5.99 8.34
C MET A 61 -4.46 -6.17 7.52
N ILE A 62 -4.27 -5.40 6.44
CA ILE A 62 -3.25 -5.74 5.43
C ILE A 62 -1.84 -5.28 5.84
N PHE A 63 -1.72 -4.06 6.38
CA PHE A 63 -0.46 -3.48 6.82
C PHE A 63 0.24 -4.28 7.94
N PRO A 64 -0.46 -4.78 8.97
CA PRO A 64 0.15 -5.63 10.00
C PRO A 64 0.82 -6.89 9.42
N PHE A 65 0.27 -7.50 8.37
CA PHE A 65 0.90 -8.63 7.68
C PHE A 65 2.14 -8.22 6.88
N ALA A 66 2.14 -7.02 6.29
CA ALA A 66 3.30 -6.47 5.61
C ALA A 66 4.46 -6.21 6.57
N ASP A 67 4.16 -5.59 7.72
CA ASP A 67 5.12 -5.41 8.81
C ASP A 67 5.65 -6.76 9.31
N LEU A 68 4.75 -7.72 9.57
CA LEU A 68 5.14 -9.04 10.05
C LEU A 68 6.09 -9.76 9.08
N VAL A 69 5.87 -9.66 7.77
CA VAL A 69 6.79 -10.22 6.75
C VAL A 69 8.19 -9.65 6.93
N VAL A 70 8.34 -8.33 6.98
CA VAL A 70 9.67 -7.70 7.05
C VAL A 70 10.37 -7.97 8.38
N ASN A 71 9.63 -7.93 9.49
CA ASN A 71 10.15 -8.33 10.79
C ASN A 71 10.62 -9.79 10.79
N ASN A 72 9.88 -10.67 10.13
CA ASN A 72 10.26 -12.07 10.00
C ASN A 72 11.51 -12.29 9.14
N ILE A 73 11.70 -11.50 8.08
CA ILE A 73 12.96 -11.51 7.30
C ILE A 73 14.13 -11.12 8.20
N LYS A 74 13.99 -10.02 8.94
CA LYS A 74 15.03 -9.55 9.86
C LYS A 74 15.41 -10.65 10.86
N ASN A 75 14.42 -11.25 11.51
CA ASN A 75 14.66 -12.30 12.50
C ASN A 75 15.37 -13.52 11.90
N PHE A 76 14.96 -13.94 10.69
CA PHE A 76 15.63 -15.01 9.96
C PHE A 76 17.10 -14.67 9.64
N CYS A 77 17.38 -13.43 9.23
CA CYS A 77 18.74 -12.96 8.98
C CYS A 77 19.58 -12.91 10.27
N ASP A 78 19.00 -12.52 11.40
CA ASP A 78 19.71 -12.46 12.68
C ASP A 78 20.07 -13.86 13.20
N ASN A 79 19.25 -14.88 12.91
CA ASN A 79 19.57 -16.28 13.21
C ASN A 79 20.81 -16.79 12.46
N HIS A 80 21.24 -16.14 11.37
CA HIS A 80 22.47 -16.51 10.64
C HIS A 80 23.76 -16.05 11.36
N GLN A 81 23.66 -15.50 12.58
CA GLN A 81 24.82 -15.10 13.38
C GLN A 81 25.47 -16.26 14.14
N PHE A 82 24.86 -17.45 14.15
CA PHE A 82 25.44 -18.65 14.78
C PHE A 82 26.83 -19.00 14.22
N ASP A 83 27.64 -19.71 15.01
CA ASP A 83 28.82 -20.38 14.48
C ASP A 83 28.43 -21.52 13.52
N PHE A 84 29.41 -22.03 12.78
CA PHE A 84 29.16 -23.02 11.74
C PHE A 84 28.55 -24.33 12.29
N ASP A 85 29.02 -24.80 13.45
CA ASP A 85 28.59 -26.08 13.99
C ASP A 85 27.13 -25.99 14.46
N THR A 86 26.79 -24.91 15.17
CA THR A 86 25.40 -24.60 15.55
C THR A 86 24.50 -24.43 14.32
N PHE A 87 24.96 -23.72 13.29
CA PHE A 87 24.20 -23.55 12.05
C PHE A 87 23.93 -24.88 11.35
N LYS A 88 24.93 -25.78 11.29
CA LYS A 88 24.82 -27.10 10.67
C LYS A 88 23.78 -27.95 11.39
N ASP A 89 23.74 -27.92 12.72
CA ASP A 89 22.79 -28.70 13.51
C ASP A 89 21.34 -28.19 13.38
N CYS A 90 21.16 -26.90 13.10
CA CYS A 90 19.85 -26.26 12.90
C CYS A 90 19.41 -26.16 11.44
N ILE A 91 20.10 -26.82 10.49
CA ILE A 91 19.84 -26.61 9.06
C ILE A 91 18.40 -26.95 8.64
N ASP A 92 17.78 -27.94 9.29
CA ASP A 92 16.39 -28.32 9.03
C ASP A 92 15.40 -27.27 9.58
N ASP A 93 15.70 -26.66 10.73
CA ASP A 93 14.91 -25.56 11.27
C ASP A 93 14.94 -24.34 10.33
N PHE A 94 16.10 -24.03 9.73
CA PHE A 94 16.22 -22.97 8.73
C PHE A 94 15.40 -23.24 7.47
N LYS A 95 15.32 -24.51 7.02
CA LYS A 95 14.47 -24.90 5.89
C LYS A 95 12.99 -24.66 6.20
N GLU A 96 12.55 -25.13 7.36
CA GLU A 96 11.17 -24.96 7.81
C GLU A 96 10.82 -23.49 8.01
N GLU A 97 11.73 -22.71 8.59
CA GLU A 97 11.52 -21.27 8.78
C GLU A 97 11.43 -20.54 7.43
N ALA A 98 12.29 -20.87 6.46
CA ALA A 98 12.23 -20.29 5.11
C ALA A 98 10.89 -20.61 4.42
N ASP A 99 10.39 -21.85 4.52
CA ASP A 99 9.07 -22.23 3.97
C ASP A 99 7.93 -21.47 4.67
N LYS A 100 7.96 -21.33 6.01
CA LYS A 100 6.99 -20.52 6.75
C LYS A 100 7.00 -19.06 6.32
N LYS A 101 8.19 -18.46 6.10
CA LYS A 101 8.31 -17.08 5.60
C LYS A 101 7.79 -16.94 4.17
N HIS A 102 8.05 -17.92 3.30
CA HIS A 102 7.48 -17.96 1.94
C HIS A 102 5.95 -17.93 1.99
N LYS A 103 5.34 -18.84 2.77
CA LYS A 103 3.88 -18.92 2.94
C LYS A 103 3.28 -17.61 3.44
N LEU A 104 3.91 -16.98 4.43
CA LEU A 104 3.49 -15.67 4.93
C LEU A 104 3.58 -14.58 3.86
N ALA A 105 4.71 -14.46 3.17
CA ALA A 105 4.91 -13.46 2.13
C ALA A 105 3.91 -13.63 0.95
N MET A 106 3.65 -14.88 0.55
CA MET A 106 2.62 -15.20 -0.46
C MET A 106 1.23 -14.80 -0.01
N TYR A 107 0.87 -15.16 1.22
CA TYR A 107 -0.42 -14.81 1.80
C TYR A 107 -0.62 -13.28 1.85
N THR A 108 0.38 -12.54 2.34
CA THR A 108 0.38 -11.08 2.37
C THR A 108 0.30 -10.47 0.97
N THR A 109 0.98 -11.06 -0.01
CA THR A 109 0.93 -10.64 -1.41
C THR A 109 -0.48 -10.73 -1.98
N GLU A 110 -1.18 -11.85 -1.73
CA GLU A 110 -2.54 -12.05 -2.25
C GLU A 110 -3.55 -11.08 -1.62
N LEU A 111 -3.39 -10.74 -0.33
CA LEU A 111 -4.16 -9.66 0.30
C LEU A 111 -3.92 -8.31 -0.40
N HIS A 112 -2.66 -7.95 -0.68
CA HIS A 112 -2.32 -6.73 -1.39
C HIS A 112 -2.90 -6.68 -2.80
N LYS A 113 -2.85 -7.79 -3.55
CA LYS A 113 -3.46 -7.89 -4.89
C LYS A 113 -4.95 -7.66 -4.86
N LYS A 114 -5.64 -8.11 -3.80
CA LYS A 114 -7.09 -7.95 -3.68
C LYS A 114 -7.48 -6.51 -3.40
N ILE A 115 -6.89 -5.88 -2.39
CA ILE A 115 -7.17 -4.48 -2.09
C ILE A 115 -6.74 -3.55 -3.23
N LEU A 116 -5.68 -3.88 -3.97
CA LEU A 116 -5.25 -3.13 -5.14
C LEU A 116 -6.32 -3.10 -6.24
N LYS A 117 -7.08 -4.19 -6.44
CA LYS A 117 -8.19 -4.21 -7.41
C LYS A 117 -9.29 -3.24 -7.01
N GLU A 118 -9.55 -3.09 -5.73
CA GLU A 118 -10.58 -2.19 -5.20
C GLU A 118 -10.11 -0.73 -5.27
N PHE A 119 -8.88 -0.44 -4.83
CA PHE A 119 -8.29 0.88 -5.02
C PHE A 119 -8.27 1.30 -6.49
N LYS A 120 -8.06 0.37 -7.43
CA LYS A 120 -8.14 0.66 -8.87
C LYS A 120 -9.55 1.02 -9.33
N GLN A 121 -10.58 0.38 -8.80
CA GLN A 121 -11.96 0.75 -9.09
C GLN A 121 -12.29 2.17 -8.60
N GLU A 122 -11.78 2.53 -7.42
CA GLU A 122 -11.90 3.88 -6.88
C GLU A 122 -11.08 4.91 -7.66
N GLU A 123 -9.89 4.54 -8.13
CA GLU A 123 -9.08 5.39 -9.02
C GLU A 123 -9.84 5.68 -10.33
N ASP A 124 -10.44 4.67 -10.96
CA ASP A 124 -11.23 4.85 -12.18
C ASP A 124 -12.44 5.78 -11.96
N LYS A 125 -13.08 5.74 -10.79
CA LYS A 125 -14.14 6.68 -10.40
C LYS A 125 -13.57 8.09 -10.17
N ALA A 126 -12.45 8.20 -9.47
CA ALA A 126 -11.77 9.47 -9.21
C ALA A 126 -11.36 10.17 -10.52
N ILE A 127 -10.82 9.43 -11.49
CA ILE A 127 -10.45 9.93 -12.82
C ILE A 127 -11.68 10.48 -13.55
N LYS A 128 -12.83 9.79 -13.48
CA LYS A 128 -14.07 10.28 -14.09
C LYS A 128 -14.52 11.60 -13.46
N ILE A 129 -14.53 11.68 -12.13
CA ILE A 129 -14.89 12.91 -11.39
C ILE A 129 -13.92 14.05 -11.73
N TYR A 130 -12.62 13.76 -11.82
CA TYR A 130 -11.61 14.74 -12.23
C TYR A 130 -11.87 15.26 -13.64
N ASN A 131 -12.11 14.37 -14.61
CA ASN A 131 -12.37 14.76 -16.00
C ASN A 131 -13.63 15.62 -16.12
N ILE A 132 -14.70 15.30 -15.37
CA ILE A 132 -15.92 16.13 -15.30
C ILE A 132 -15.58 17.51 -14.73
N SER A 133 -14.84 17.55 -13.61
CA SER A 133 -14.41 18.80 -12.98
C SER A 133 -13.51 19.64 -13.90
N GLU A 134 -12.67 19.00 -14.72
CA GLU A 134 -11.84 19.67 -15.73
C GLU A 134 -12.68 20.32 -16.82
N LEU A 135 -13.69 19.61 -17.32
CA LEU A 135 -14.63 20.14 -18.29
C LEU A 135 -15.45 21.31 -17.72
N GLU A 136 -15.88 21.24 -16.45
CA GLU A 136 -16.58 22.34 -15.77
C GLU A 136 -15.70 23.57 -15.62
N VAL A 137 -14.45 23.41 -15.18
CA VAL A 137 -13.50 24.52 -15.08
C VAL A 137 -13.21 25.11 -16.46
N LYS A 138 -13.13 24.29 -17.52
CA LYS A 138 -12.97 24.77 -18.88
C LYS A 138 -14.18 25.58 -19.35
N LYS A 139 -15.41 25.08 -19.13
CA LYS A 139 -16.65 25.82 -19.43
C LYS A 139 -16.73 27.14 -18.68
N ILE A 140 -16.40 27.16 -17.39
CA ILE A 140 -16.36 28.39 -16.59
C ILE A 140 -15.32 29.36 -17.14
N LYS A 141 -14.13 28.88 -17.56
CA LYS A 141 -13.13 29.72 -18.23
C LYS A 141 -13.69 30.33 -19.52
N GLU A 142 -14.32 29.53 -20.37
CA GLU A 142 -14.93 29.97 -21.63
C GLU A 142 -16.10 30.95 -21.41
N GLU A 143 -16.95 30.73 -20.41
CA GLU A 143 -18.02 31.66 -20.04
C GLU A 143 -17.47 32.97 -19.46
N VAL A 144 -16.43 32.90 -18.64
CA VAL A 144 -15.74 34.10 -18.15
C VAL A 144 -15.11 34.88 -19.31
N GLU A 145 -14.49 34.20 -20.28
CA GLU A 145 -13.91 34.84 -21.47
C GLU A 145 -15.00 35.45 -22.37
N LYS A 146 -16.15 34.79 -22.56
CA LYS A 146 -17.32 35.37 -23.26
C LYS A 146 -17.91 36.57 -22.53
N LEU A 147 -17.97 36.53 -21.21
CA LEU A 147 -18.41 37.67 -20.41
C LEU A 147 -17.40 38.83 -20.47
N GLN A 148 -16.10 38.55 -20.62
CA GLN A 148 -15.08 39.56 -20.85
C GLN A 148 -15.19 40.20 -22.24
N SER A 149 -15.50 39.43 -23.28
CA SER A 149 -15.76 39.99 -24.62
C SER A 149 -17.09 40.73 -24.71
N LEU A 150 -18.08 40.39 -23.88
CA LEU A 150 -19.30 41.19 -23.68
C LEU A 150 -19.01 42.49 -22.89
N GLU A 151 -17.99 42.50 -22.03
CA GLU A 151 -17.48 43.71 -21.38
C GLU A 151 -16.78 44.66 -22.38
N GLU A 152 -16.36 44.17 -23.55
CA GLU A 152 -15.99 44.99 -24.72
C GLU A 152 -17.21 45.46 -25.54
N ILE A 153 -18.37 44.79 -25.43
CA ILE A 153 -19.69 45.26 -25.89
C ILE A 153 -20.27 46.29 -24.89
N LYS A 154 -19.40 47.10 -24.27
CA LYS A 154 -19.76 48.13 -23.29
C LYS A 154 -20.46 49.34 -23.91
N THR A 155 -20.55 49.44 -25.22
CA THR A 155 -21.15 50.59 -25.90
C THR A 155 -22.69 50.57 -25.95
N TRP A 156 -23.35 49.49 -25.50
CA TRP A 156 -24.81 49.34 -25.61
C TRP A 156 -25.56 49.11 -24.27
N VAL A 157 -24.90 49.10 -23.11
CA VAL A 157 -25.49 48.63 -21.81
C VAL A 157 -25.66 49.74 -20.75
N ASP A 158 -25.64 51.01 -21.13
CA ASP A 158 -25.96 52.12 -20.21
C ASP A 158 -27.42 52.11 -19.70
N ALA A 159 -28.27 51.19 -20.17
CA ALA A 159 -29.67 51.07 -19.76
C ALA A 159 -29.96 50.03 -18.65
N LEU A 160 -29.00 49.24 -18.18
CA LEU A 160 -29.22 48.19 -17.17
C LEU A 160 -28.34 48.37 -15.92
N ILE A 161 -28.67 49.41 -15.15
CA ILE A 161 -28.14 49.68 -13.82
C ILE A 161 -28.87 48.78 -12.82
N LEU A 162 -28.22 47.73 -12.26
CA LEU A 162 -28.33 47.36 -10.83
C LEU A 162 -27.46 46.17 -10.34
N ILE A 163 -26.28 45.88 -10.92
CA ILE A 163 -25.32 44.97 -10.26
C ILE A 163 -23.95 45.66 -10.21
N PRO A 164 -23.37 45.94 -9.02
CA PRO A 164 -22.03 46.51 -8.94
C PRO A 164 -21.01 45.54 -9.54
N LEU A 165 -20.34 45.95 -10.62
CA LEU A 165 -19.31 45.18 -11.36
C LEU A 165 -18.23 44.55 -10.45
N ASN A 166 -17.93 45.19 -9.32
CA ASN A 166 -16.95 44.77 -8.32
C ASN A 166 -17.35 43.45 -7.62
N SER A 167 -18.64 43.15 -7.56
CA SER A 167 -19.21 41.93 -6.96
C SER A 167 -18.96 40.71 -7.85
N ILE A 168 -19.07 40.88 -9.17
CA ILE A 168 -18.90 39.81 -10.16
C ILE A 168 -17.44 39.38 -10.24
N ASN A 169 -16.49 40.33 -10.21
CA ASN A 169 -15.05 40.03 -10.18
C ASN A 169 -14.61 39.31 -8.90
N ARG A 170 -15.18 39.66 -7.74
CA ARG A 170 -14.93 38.96 -6.47
C ARG A 170 -15.52 37.54 -6.46
N ILE A 171 -16.75 37.36 -6.94
CA ILE A 171 -17.38 36.04 -7.08
C ILE A 171 -16.58 35.15 -8.05
N ARG A 172 -16.12 35.70 -9.20
CA ARG A 172 -15.24 34.99 -10.15
C ARG A 172 -13.90 34.57 -9.53
N ALA A 173 -13.26 35.45 -8.77
CA ALA A 173 -11.98 35.15 -8.12
C ALA A 173 -12.13 34.08 -7.03
N ILE A 174 -13.23 34.10 -6.27
CA ILE A 174 -13.55 33.08 -5.27
C ILE A 174 -13.83 31.74 -5.94
N ILE A 175 -14.59 31.71 -7.05
CA ILE A 175 -14.88 30.50 -7.83
C ILE A 175 -13.60 29.92 -8.45
N LYS A 176 -12.77 30.73 -9.14
CA LYS A 176 -11.49 30.27 -9.72
C LYS A 176 -10.52 29.74 -8.66
N LYS A 177 -10.35 30.46 -7.54
CA LYS A 177 -9.38 30.10 -6.49
C LYS A 177 -9.83 28.90 -5.65
N GLY A 178 -11.13 28.73 -5.46
CA GLY A 178 -11.73 27.54 -4.83
C GLY A 178 -11.64 26.31 -5.74
N GLN A 179 -11.99 26.43 -7.02
CA GLN A 179 -11.99 25.29 -7.96
C GLN A 179 -10.59 24.85 -8.40
N LEU A 180 -9.62 25.76 -8.55
CA LEU A 180 -8.22 25.39 -8.86
C LEU A 180 -7.56 24.64 -7.71
N LYS A 181 -7.77 25.07 -6.45
CA LYS A 181 -7.31 24.33 -5.27
C LYS A 181 -7.96 22.95 -5.15
N ARG A 182 -9.25 22.83 -5.52
CA ARG A 182 -9.93 21.53 -5.60
C ARG A 182 -9.30 20.63 -6.66
N GLN A 183 -9.03 21.13 -7.86
CA GLN A 183 -8.38 20.33 -8.92
C GLN A 183 -6.95 19.92 -8.57
N GLU A 184 -6.16 20.79 -7.96
CA GLU A 184 -4.81 20.44 -7.50
C GLU A 184 -4.85 19.38 -6.40
N ALA A 185 -5.78 19.49 -5.43
CA ALA A 185 -5.96 18.48 -4.40
C ALA A 185 -6.40 17.12 -4.98
N ILE A 186 -7.38 17.12 -5.91
CA ILE A 186 -7.86 15.92 -6.60
C ILE A 186 -6.75 15.31 -7.47
N LYS A 187 -5.98 16.13 -8.21
CA LYS A 187 -4.88 15.68 -9.06
C LYS A 187 -3.71 15.09 -8.26
N VAL A 188 -3.40 15.67 -7.09
CA VAL A 188 -2.38 15.14 -6.18
C VAL A 188 -2.88 13.86 -5.50
N ALA A 189 -4.15 13.80 -5.07
CA ALA A 189 -4.75 12.59 -4.53
C ALA A 189 -4.77 11.44 -5.57
N ILE A 190 -5.21 11.71 -6.80
CA ILE A 190 -5.16 10.74 -7.92
C ILE A 190 -3.70 10.35 -8.25
N GLY A 191 -2.79 11.32 -8.25
CA GLY A 191 -1.37 11.09 -8.53
C GLY A 191 -0.63 10.29 -7.45
N LEU A 192 -1.10 10.32 -6.20
CA LEU A 192 -0.52 9.61 -5.06
C LEU A 192 -1.23 8.28 -4.75
N ILE A 193 -2.54 8.16 -5.01
CA ILE A 193 -3.28 6.88 -5.02
C ILE A 193 -2.81 6.00 -6.18
N ARG A 194 -2.32 6.63 -7.27
CA ARG A 194 -1.87 6.01 -8.51
C ARG A 194 -1.33 4.60 -8.31
N ASP A 195 -2.00 3.64 -8.96
CA ASP A 195 -1.74 2.18 -9.07
C ASP A 195 -0.27 1.77 -8.82
N GLU A 196 0.69 2.55 -9.32
CA GLU A 196 2.11 2.26 -9.23
C GLU A 196 2.67 1.99 -7.84
N SER A 197 2.29 2.70 -6.77
CA SER A 197 2.94 2.52 -5.46
C SER A 197 2.49 1.22 -4.78
N ILE A 198 1.19 0.97 -4.66
CA ILE A 198 0.68 -0.30 -4.10
C ILE A 198 1.06 -1.48 -4.99
N LYS A 199 1.08 -1.29 -6.32
CA LYS A 199 1.55 -2.31 -7.27
C LYS A 199 3.04 -2.60 -7.14
N LYS A 200 3.90 -1.58 -7.04
CA LYS A 200 5.35 -1.76 -6.79
C LYS A 200 5.58 -2.49 -5.47
N PHE A 201 4.83 -2.12 -4.42
CA PHE A 201 4.86 -2.83 -3.15
C PHE A 201 4.49 -4.31 -3.29
N THR A 202 3.41 -4.59 -4.02
CA THR A 202 2.96 -5.97 -4.29
C THR A 202 4.01 -6.77 -5.04
N ILE A 203 4.64 -6.17 -6.07
CA ILE A 203 5.74 -6.80 -6.82
C ILE A 203 6.95 -7.08 -5.92
N SER A 204 7.25 -6.18 -4.98
CA SER A 204 8.31 -6.41 -4.00
C SER A 204 8.01 -7.58 -3.07
N LEU A 205 6.76 -7.72 -2.61
CA LEU A 205 6.33 -8.88 -1.80
C LEU A 205 6.42 -10.19 -2.59
N GLU A 206 6.06 -10.19 -3.89
CA GLU A 206 6.24 -11.35 -4.76
C GLU A 206 7.70 -11.78 -4.87
N LYS A 207 8.62 -10.81 -5.01
CA LYS A 207 10.06 -11.08 -5.03
C LYS A 207 10.56 -11.65 -3.72
N ILE A 208 10.10 -11.10 -2.59
CA ILE A 208 10.41 -11.62 -1.25
C ILE A 208 9.91 -13.06 -1.10
N ALA A 209 8.67 -13.33 -1.51
CA ALA A 209 8.10 -14.67 -1.48
C ALA A 209 8.90 -15.64 -2.35
N GLY A 210 9.26 -15.23 -3.57
CA GLY A 210 10.09 -16.02 -4.48
C GLY A 210 11.47 -16.34 -3.91
N PHE A 211 12.11 -15.36 -3.26
CA PHE A 211 13.38 -15.56 -2.57
C PHE A 211 13.28 -16.67 -1.51
N PHE A 212 12.28 -16.63 -0.62
CA PHE A 212 12.16 -17.66 0.42
C PHE A 212 11.83 -19.04 -0.13
N ASN A 213 11.06 -19.12 -1.23
CA ASN A 213 10.84 -20.39 -1.91
C ASN A 213 12.15 -20.96 -2.46
N ASN A 214 12.92 -20.15 -3.17
CA ASN A 214 14.23 -20.55 -3.70
C ASN A 214 15.19 -20.93 -2.57
N LEU A 215 15.18 -20.17 -1.48
CA LEU A 215 16.00 -20.43 -0.32
C LEU A 215 15.64 -21.75 0.36
N SER A 216 14.35 -22.02 0.58
CA SER A 216 13.89 -23.29 1.15
C SER A 216 14.29 -24.48 0.27
N MET A 217 14.09 -24.37 -1.04
CA MET A 217 14.53 -25.38 -2.02
C MET A 217 16.05 -25.59 -1.99
N TYR A 218 16.81 -24.50 -1.94
CA TYR A 218 18.27 -24.54 -1.91
C TYR A 218 18.77 -25.18 -0.62
N LEU A 219 18.28 -24.74 0.55
CA LEU A 219 18.63 -25.33 1.84
C LEU A 219 18.30 -26.83 1.87
N SER A 220 17.14 -27.23 1.31
CA SER A 220 16.75 -28.64 1.19
C SER A 220 17.71 -29.48 0.34
N SER A 221 18.43 -28.85 -0.60
CA SER A 221 19.44 -29.52 -1.43
C SER A 221 20.80 -29.70 -0.75
N LEU A 222 21.02 -29.06 0.41
CA LEU A 222 22.27 -29.16 1.17
C LEU A 222 22.31 -30.49 1.93
N THR A 223 22.99 -31.48 1.36
CA THR A 223 23.06 -32.84 1.91
C THR A 223 24.39 -33.20 2.55
N ASP A 224 25.44 -32.41 2.29
CA ASP A 224 26.81 -32.71 2.73
C ASP A 224 27.46 -31.51 3.42
N GLU A 225 28.43 -31.76 4.31
CA GLU A 225 29.05 -30.70 5.09
C GLU A 225 29.74 -29.63 4.23
N LYS A 226 30.31 -30.01 3.08
CA LYS A 226 31.02 -29.07 2.21
C LYS A 226 30.03 -28.08 1.59
N SER A 227 28.86 -28.53 1.13
CA SER A 227 27.82 -27.63 0.61
C SER A 227 27.24 -26.73 1.71
N ILE A 228 26.99 -27.27 2.91
CA ILE A 228 26.51 -26.50 4.07
C ILE A 228 27.53 -25.41 4.47
N ARG A 229 28.83 -25.74 4.49
CA ARG A 229 29.91 -24.79 4.82
C ARG A 229 30.05 -23.68 3.79
N LEU A 230 29.93 -24.01 2.51
CA LEU A 230 29.94 -22.99 1.45
C LEU A 230 28.76 -22.02 1.60
N TYR A 231 27.56 -22.54 1.86
CA TYR A 231 26.38 -21.71 2.12
C TYR A 231 26.58 -20.81 3.36
N TYR A 232 27.02 -21.37 4.48
CA TYR A 232 27.22 -20.62 5.72
C TYR A 232 28.14 -19.41 5.52
N HIS A 233 29.28 -19.61 4.87
CA HIS A 233 30.22 -18.52 4.61
C HIS A 233 29.66 -17.47 3.63
N ALA A 234 28.94 -17.91 2.59
CA ALA A 234 28.33 -17.00 1.63
C ALA A 234 27.17 -16.20 2.22
N SER A 235 26.35 -16.83 3.07
CA SER A 235 25.14 -16.23 3.64
C SER A 235 25.44 -15.23 4.75
N LYS A 236 26.48 -15.42 5.57
CA LYS A 236 26.75 -14.57 6.75
C LYS A 236 26.83 -13.06 6.43
N TYR A 237 27.71 -12.68 5.51
CA TYR A 237 27.84 -11.27 5.06
C TYR A 237 26.58 -10.76 4.38
N THR A 238 25.90 -11.66 3.70
CA THR A 238 24.82 -11.37 2.78
C THR A 238 23.50 -11.15 3.53
N MET A 239 23.25 -11.92 4.58
CA MET A 239 22.12 -11.74 5.51
C MET A 239 22.23 -10.47 6.33
N GLU A 240 23.44 -10.00 6.66
CA GLU A 240 23.61 -8.69 7.28
C GLU A 240 23.09 -7.55 6.40
N LYS A 241 23.33 -7.63 5.08
CA LYS A 241 22.85 -6.63 4.12
C LYS A 241 21.32 -6.59 4.09
N VAL A 242 20.67 -7.76 4.03
CA VAL A 242 19.22 -7.89 4.07
C VAL A 242 18.65 -7.36 5.40
N SER A 243 19.28 -7.72 6.53
CA SER A 243 18.87 -7.24 7.86
C SER A 243 18.92 -5.71 7.95
N ARG A 244 19.94 -5.05 7.38
CA ARG A 244 20.02 -3.58 7.31
C ARG A 244 18.87 -2.95 6.51
N SER A 245 18.50 -3.50 5.35
CA SER A 245 17.33 -3.01 4.60
C SER A 245 16.02 -3.25 5.36
N CYS A 246 15.89 -4.38 6.08
CA CYS A 246 14.74 -4.60 6.96
C CYS A 246 14.66 -3.56 8.08
N LEU A 247 15.80 -3.23 8.72
CA LEU A 247 15.85 -2.17 9.73
C LEU A 247 15.46 -0.80 9.17
N ASN A 248 15.84 -0.50 7.93
CA ASN A 248 15.40 0.72 7.25
C ASN A 248 13.88 0.73 6.99
N PHE A 249 13.29 -0.40 6.59
CA PHE A 249 11.83 -0.51 6.49
C PHE A 249 11.17 -0.26 7.86
N ILE A 250 11.64 -0.98 8.89
CA ILE A 250 11.09 -0.93 10.25
C ILE A 250 11.17 0.49 10.83
N SER A 251 12.24 1.24 10.56
CA SER A 251 12.37 2.63 11.02
C SER A 251 11.36 3.60 10.39
N ASN A 252 10.76 3.23 9.25
CA ASN A 252 9.70 4.03 8.60
C ASN A 252 8.29 3.66 9.07
N ILE A 253 8.11 2.54 9.79
CA ILE A 253 6.80 2.09 10.29
C ILE A 253 6.10 3.18 11.11
N PRO A 254 6.72 3.86 12.09
CA PRO A 254 6.03 4.87 12.88
C PRO A 254 5.48 6.03 12.05
N ALA A 255 6.19 6.41 10.97
CA ALA A 255 5.71 7.45 10.06
C ALA A 255 4.53 6.97 9.21
N ILE A 256 4.54 5.70 8.78
CA ILE A 256 3.45 5.08 8.05
C ILE A 256 2.20 4.94 8.94
N GLU A 257 2.37 4.44 10.16
CA GLU A 257 1.30 4.33 11.16
C GLU A 257 0.71 5.71 11.45
N SER A 258 1.54 6.73 11.66
CA SER A 258 1.08 8.10 11.85
C SER A 258 0.26 8.63 10.66
N ASP A 259 0.64 8.30 9.43
CA ASP A 259 -0.13 8.68 8.24
C ASP A 259 -1.48 7.97 8.18
N LEU A 260 -1.53 6.67 8.53
CA LEU A 260 -2.75 5.87 8.57
C LEU A 260 -3.67 6.22 9.76
N ASP A 261 -3.10 6.65 10.88
CA ASP A 261 -3.84 7.14 12.05
C ASP A 261 -4.47 8.50 11.78
N ALA A 262 -3.76 9.37 11.06
CA ALA A 262 -4.31 10.65 10.63
C ALA A 262 -5.58 10.48 9.78
N ILE A 263 -5.66 9.44 8.95
CA ILE A 263 -6.89 9.14 8.18
C ILE A 263 -8.09 9.00 9.10
N LYS A 264 -7.97 8.25 10.21
CA LYS A 264 -9.06 8.07 11.19
C LYS A 264 -9.46 9.39 11.84
N SER A 265 -8.49 10.18 12.29
CA SER A 265 -8.75 11.49 12.88
C SER A 265 -9.41 12.45 11.88
N ASP A 266 -9.01 12.41 10.61
CA ASP A 266 -9.56 13.27 9.57
C ASP A 266 -11.00 12.85 9.20
N ILE A 267 -11.31 11.55 9.25
CA ILE A 267 -12.67 11.00 9.07
C ILE A 267 -13.62 11.48 10.19
N ASP A 268 -13.18 11.38 11.44
CA ASP A 268 -13.96 11.84 12.59
C ASP A 268 -14.25 13.35 12.49
N ALA A 269 -13.27 14.13 12.01
CA ALA A 269 -13.39 15.57 11.84
C ALA A 269 -14.39 15.98 10.73
N ILE A 270 -14.55 15.16 9.68
CA ILE A 270 -15.53 15.41 8.60
C ILE A 270 -16.91 14.78 8.87
N GLY A 271 -17.09 14.12 10.02
CA GLY A 271 -18.37 13.54 10.44
C GLY A 271 -18.83 12.34 9.59
N TYR A 272 -17.88 11.60 9.00
CA TYR A 272 -18.20 10.40 8.22
C TYR A 272 -18.16 9.15 9.11
N GLU A 273 -19.23 8.37 9.13
CA GLU A 273 -19.30 7.12 9.89
C GLU A 273 -18.70 5.97 9.09
N TYR A 274 -17.49 5.54 9.46
CA TYR A 274 -16.91 4.29 8.99
C TYR A 274 -17.67 3.09 9.58
N ASN A 275 -17.93 2.08 8.76
CA ASN A 275 -18.60 0.87 9.22
C ASN A 275 -17.58 -0.05 9.90
N GLU A 276 -17.60 -0.09 11.24
CA GLU A 276 -16.68 -0.91 12.06
C GLU A 276 -16.66 -2.40 11.68
N ASN A 277 -17.73 -2.91 11.08
CA ASN A 277 -17.82 -4.30 10.62
C ASN A 277 -17.38 -4.49 9.16
N TYR A 278 -17.02 -3.42 8.45
CA TYR A 278 -16.59 -3.52 7.05
C TYR A 278 -15.31 -4.32 6.92
N VAL A 279 -14.33 -4.07 7.79
CA VAL A 279 -13.03 -4.74 7.74
C VAL A 279 -13.17 -6.26 7.91
N ASN A 280 -13.95 -6.69 8.91
CA ASN A 280 -14.24 -8.10 9.13
C ASN A 280 -15.02 -8.73 7.98
N ARG A 281 -16.07 -8.06 7.48
CA ARG A 281 -16.85 -8.56 6.34
C ARG A 281 -15.99 -8.72 5.10
N TRP A 282 -15.23 -7.69 4.76
CA TRP A 282 -14.29 -7.70 3.64
C TRP A 282 -13.44 -8.97 3.70
N TYR A 283 -12.82 -9.21 4.85
CA TYR A 283 -11.92 -10.35 5.03
C TYR A 283 -12.61 -11.72 4.89
N THR A 284 -13.84 -11.85 5.38
CA THR A 284 -14.64 -13.10 5.26
C THR A 284 -15.23 -13.33 3.86
N GLU A 285 -15.51 -12.26 3.13
CA GLU A 285 -16.15 -12.30 1.82
C GLU A 285 -15.12 -12.47 0.69
N GLN A 286 -13.91 -11.93 0.86
CA GLN A 286 -12.86 -12.07 -0.14
C GLN A 286 -12.47 -13.54 -0.34
N LYS A 287 -12.69 -14.05 -1.56
CA LYS A 287 -12.34 -15.41 -1.95
C LYS A 287 -10.96 -15.53 -2.57
N VAL A 288 -10.26 -16.60 -2.20
CA VAL A 288 -9.01 -17.05 -2.78
C VAL A 288 -9.18 -18.49 -3.29
N ARG A 289 -8.55 -18.81 -4.43
CA ARG A 289 -8.57 -20.16 -4.99
C ARG A 289 -7.24 -20.84 -4.74
N ILE A 290 -7.26 -21.93 -3.99
CA ILE A 290 -6.06 -22.66 -3.56
C ILE A 290 -6.27 -24.14 -3.81
N ASN A 291 -5.35 -24.74 -4.57
CA ASN A 291 -5.42 -26.16 -4.97
C ASN A 291 -6.79 -26.53 -5.56
N GLY A 292 -7.38 -25.62 -6.36
CA GLY A 292 -8.68 -25.81 -6.99
C GLY A 292 -9.90 -25.55 -6.11
N ARG A 293 -9.74 -25.41 -4.79
CA ARG A 293 -10.83 -25.06 -3.85
C ARG A 293 -10.93 -23.56 -3.65
N GLU A 294 -12.16 -23.05 -3.56
CA GLU A 294 -12.43 -21.67 -3.22
C GLU A 294 -12.75 -21.56 -1.72
N MET A 295 -12.10 -20.62 -1.03
CA MET A 295 -12.34 -20.33 0.38
C MET A 295 -12.09 -18.85 0.67
N SER A 296 -12.54 -18.37 1.83
CA SER A 296 -12.23 -17.00 2.28
C SER A 296 -10.75 -16.85 2.65
N PHE A 297 -10.24 -15.61 2.66
CA PHE A 297 -8.90 -15.35 3.18
C PHE A 297 -8.77 -15.73 4.66
N LEU A 298 -9.83 -15.53 5.47
CA LEU A 298 -9.86 -15.96 6.87
C LEU A 298 -9.67 -17.46 7.02
N GLU A 299 -10.43 -18.26 6.27
CA GLU A 299 -10.30 -19.71 6.29
C GLU A 299 -8.92 -20.16 5.79
N HIS A 300 -8.42 -19.52 4.75
CA HIS A 300 -7.09 -19.82 4.24
C HIS A 300 -6.00 -19.52 5.28
N GLY A 301 -6.03 -18.33 5.90
CA GLY A 301 -5.08 -17.93 6.95
C GLY A 301 -5.14 -18.86 8.16
N LYS A 302 -6.34 -19.28 8.59
CA LYS A 302 -6.54 -20.28 9.65
C LYS A 302 -5.82 -21.59 9.37
N ILE A 303 -5.98 -22.10 8.15
CA ILE A 303 -5.37 -23.38 7.74
C ILE A 303 -3.85 -23.21 7.62
N LEU A 304 -3.40 -22.11 7.01
CA LEU A 304 -1.98 -21.89 6.71
C LEU A 304 -1.14 -21.63 7.97
N PHE A 305 -1.73 -20.99 8.98
CA PHE A 305 -1.04 -20.54 10.19
C PHE A 305 -1.63 -21.15 11.46
N ALA A 306 -2.19 -22.36 11.37
CA ALA A 306 -2.86 -23.05 12.48
C ALA A 306 -1.99 -23.18 13.74
N GLU A 307 -0.67 -23.20 13.59
CA GLU A 307 0.31 -23.34 14.67
C GLU A 307 0.88 -21.99 15.15
N ASP A 308 0.66 -20.89 14.43
CA ASP A 308 1.20 -19.57 14.77
C ASP A 308 0.17 -18.72 15.52
N ARG A 309 0.23 -18.76 16.86
CA ARG A 309 -0.65 -17.98 17.74
C ARG A 309 -0.57 -16.47 17.54
N ARG A 310 0.56 -15.94 17.06
CA ARG A 310 0.68 -14.50 16.80
C ARG A 310 -0.16 -14.14 15.58
N ILE A 311 -0.04 -14.93 14.51
CA ILE A 311 -0.84 -14.72 13.29
C ILE A 311 -2.32 -14.97 13.57
N LEU A 312 -2.69 -16.03 14.31
CA LEU A 312 -4.09 -16.29 14.64
C LEU A 312 -4.75 -15.12 15.40
N ARG A 313 -4.04 -14.46 16.33
CA ARG A 313 -4.52 -13.25 16.99
C ARG A 313 -4.70 -12.08 16.01
N MET A 314 -3.78 -11.89 15.07
CA MET A 314 -3.93 -10.90 14.00
C MET A 314 -5.14 -11.19 13.09
N LEU A 315 -5.57 -12.45 13.03
CA LEU A 315 -6.78 -12.88 12.32
C LEU A 315 -8.06 -12.75 13.15
N GLY A 316 -7.98 -12.18 14.37
CA GLY A 316 -9.11 -12.06 15.28
C GLY A 316 -9.58 -13.41 15.86
N ILE A 317 -8.68 -14.40 15.92
CA ILE A 317 -8.97 -15.72 16.46
C ILE A 317 -8.32 -15.80 17.84
N ASP A 318 -9.07 -15.40 18.86
CA ASP A 318 -8.69 -15.64 20.24
C ASP A 318 -9.06 -17.08 20.59
N ASN A 319 -8.04 -17.93 20.74
CA ASN A 319 -8.19 -19.15 21.50
C ASN A 319 -7.82 -18.80 22.95
N GLU A 320 -8.83 -18.75 23.83
CA GLU A 320 -8.61 -18.78 25.29
C GLU A 320 -7.70 -19.94 25.71
#